data_AF-A0A9E6W761-F1
#
_entry.id   AF-A0A9E6W761-F1
#
_cell.length_a   1.000
_cell.length_b   1.000
_cell.length_c   1.000
_cell.angle_alpha   90.00
_cell.angle_beta   90.00
_cell.angle_gamma   90.00
#
_symmetry.space_group_name_H-M   'P 1'
#
loop_
_entity.id
_entity.type
_entity.pdbx_description
1 polymer ?
#
loop_
_entity_poly.entity_id
_entity_poly.type
_entity_poly.pdbx_seq_one_letter_code
_entity_poly.pdbx_strand_id
1 'polypeptide(L)'
;MAKSSKSLILPIDPIIRLEEVINKSWQILFSQITSKRLSINKESSLQLHLSKIILDLGILYCVLPGEQFEIELVANRGNMRIDLICKLGTASAAIELKCFRKASNRAKDLDSYDALKDVQRLQHLEEFDLKKFICLTDNDYYPYTEQTGLGKNVSLKNGKTYPADIDIVPGWANKWKVKRDRPLRFKKSFSCNWDSDSGWHSLFIDAESAG
;
A
#
# COMPACT_ATOMS: atom_id res chain seq x y z
N MET A 1 37.04 3.64 -0.17
CA MET A 1 35.69 3.51 0.44
C MET A 1 35.33 2.04 0.49
N ALA A 2 35.31 1.44 1.67
CA ALA A 2 34.93 0.04 1.84
C ALA A 2 33.41 -0.08 1.62
N LYS A 3 32.99 -0.87 0.62
CA LYS A 3 31.60 -1.29 0.49
C LYS A 3 31.27 -2.13 1.72
N SER A 4 30.33 -1.68 2.54
CA SER A 4 29.76 -2.46 3.64
C SER A 4 29.32 -3.82 3.09
N SER A 5 29.96 -4.92 3.51
CA SER A 5 29.55 -6.25 3.10
C SER A 5 28.19 -6.53 3.72
N LYS A 6 27.13 -6.58 2.91
CA LYS A 6 25.85 -7.11 3.38
C LYS A 6 26.08 -8.55 3.84
N SER A 7 25.62 -8.86 5.05
CA SER A 7 25.56 -10.24 5.54
C SER A 7 24.87 -11.13 4.49
N LEU A 8 25.46 -12.29 4.20
CA LEU A 8 24.87 -13.31 3.33
C LEU A 8 23.77 -14.12 4.04
N ILE A 9 23.60 -13.90 5.35
CA ILE A 9 22.65 -14.64 6.20
C ILE A 9 21.41 -13.77 6.41
N LEU A 10 20.23 -14.35 6.20
CA LEU A 10 18.95 -13.70 6.47
C LEU A 10 18.80 -13.33 7.95
N PRO A 11 18.11 -12.21 8.27
CA PRO A 11 17.90 -11.80 9.66
C PRO A 11 17.06 -12.83 10.42
N ILE A 12 17.35 -13.03 11.71
CA ILE A 12 16.58 -13.94 12.58
C ILE A 12 15.20 -13.34 12.88
N ASP A 13 15.10 -12.02 12.98
CA ASP A 13 13.85 -11.32 13.27
C ASP A 13 12.79 -11.58 12.18
N PRO A 14 11.64 -12.18 12.53
CA PRO A 14 10.58 -12.48 11.56
C PRO A 14 9.90 -11.22 11.00
N ILE A 15 9.87 -10.10 11.74
CA ILE A 15 9.27 -8.83 11.27
C ILE A 15 10.14 -8.28 10.14
N ILE A 16 11.46 -8.23 10.33
CA ILE A 16 12.41 -7.77 9.31
C ILE A 16 12.31 -8.64 8.06
N ARG A 17 12.26 -9.97 8.23
CA ARG A 17 12.09 -10.90 7.10
C ARG A 17 10.77 -10.73 6.38
N LEU A 18 9.66 -10.56 7.10
CA LEU A 18 8.34 -10.36 6.50
C LEU A 18 8.30 -9.04 5.71
N GLU A 19 8.90 -7.98 6.22
CA GLU A 19 9.04 -6.71 5.51
C GLU A 19 9.87 -6.89 4.23
N GLU A 20 11.00 -7.59 4.29
CA GLU A 20 11.81 -7.90 3.10
C GLU A 20 11.02 -8.70 2.06
N VAL A 21 10.22 -9.68 2.48
CA VAL A 21 9.34 -10.47 1.60
C VAL A 21 8.34 -9.55 0.89
N ILE A 22 7.66 -8.65 1.60
CA ILE A 22 6.65 -7.77 1.00
C ILE A 22 7.30 -6.78 0.03
N ASN A 23 8.39 -6.14 0.44
CA ASN A 23 9.10 -5.16 -0.36
C ASN A 23 9.69 -5.78 -1.64
N LYS A 24 10.33 -6.95 -1.54
CA LYS A 24 10.87 -7.67 -2.71
C LYS A 24 9.76 -8.18 -3.62
N SER A 25 8.67 -8.68 -3.05
CA SER A 25 7.51 -9.11 -3.82
C SER A 25 6.94 -7.97 -4.67
N TRP A 26 6.80 -6.78 -4.06
CA TRP A 26 6.34 -5.60 -4.79
C TRP A 26 7.33 -5.18 -5.89
N GLN A 27 8.62 -5.12 -5.58
CA GLN A 27 9.66 -4.78 -6.57
C GLN A 27 9.66 -5.72 -7.77
N ILE A 28 9.55 -7.03 -7.54
CA ILE A 28 9.48 -8.04 -8.62
C ILE A 28 8.22 -7.82 -9.44
N LEU A 29 7.06 -7.69 -8.80
CA LEU A 29 5.79 -7.51 -9.49
C LEU A 29 5.77 -6.23 -10.32
N PHE A 30 6.18 -5.11 -9.73
CA PHE A 30 6.22 -3.83 -10.43
C PHE A 30 7.16 -3.89 -11.63
N SER A 31 8.34 -4.53 -11.50
CA SER A 31 9.26 -4.76 -12.62
C SER A 31 8.66 -5.63 -13.72
N GLN A 32 7.88 -6.67 -13.37
CA GLN A 32 7.17 -7.49 -14.36
C GLN A 32 6.10 -6.69 -15.11
N ILE A 33 5.43 -5.75 -14.44
CA ILE A 33 4.43 -4.87 -15.03
C ILE A 33 5.09 -3.85 -15.98
N THR A 34 6.15 -3.17 -15.53
CA THR A 34 6.80 -2.11 -16.32
C THR A 34 7.58 -2.68 -17.52
N SER A 35 8.14 -3.88 -17.38
CA SER A 35 8.73 -4.64 -18.50
C SER A 35 7.72 -5.27 -19.45
N LYS A 36 6.40 -5.08 -19.21
CA LYS A 36 5.29 -5.65 -19.99
C LYS A 36 5.24 -7.18 -20.00
N ARG A 37 5.98 -7.84 -19.10
CA ARG A 37 5.91 -9.30 -18.90
C ARG A 37 4.56 -9.70 -18.30
N LEU A 38 3.96 -8.82 -17.51
CA LEU A 38 2.67 -9.01 -16.86
C LEU A 38 1.73 -7.83 -17.13
N SER A 39 0.47 -8.11 -17.39
CA SER A 39 -0.58 -7.09 -17.55
C SER A 39 -1.52 -7.11 -16.34
N ILE A 40 -1.73 -5.94 -15.73
CA ILE A 40 -2.71 -5.73 -14.66
C ILE A 40 -3.82 -4.85 -15.19
N ASN A 41 -5.06 -5.30 -15.07
CA ASN A 41 -6.22 -4.55 -15.57
C ASN A 41 -7.22 -4.15 -14.47
N LYS A 42 -7.07 -4.70 -13.25
CA LYS A 42 -7.91 -4.39 -12.10
C LYS A 42 -7.23 -4.80 -10.79
N GLU A 43 -7.74 -4.30 -9.68
CA GLU A 43 -7.25 -4.57 -8.33
C GLU A 43 -7.20 -6.06 -7.97
N SER A 44 -8.20 -6.86 -8.37
CA SER A 44 -8.16 -8.31 -8.10
C SER A 44 -7.07 -9.05 -8.88
N SER A 45 -6.68 -8.57 -10.08
CA SER A 45 -5.51 -9.12 -10.78
C SER A 45 -4.21 -8.74 -10.07
N LEU A 46 -4.11 -7.50 -9.57
CA LEU A 46 -2.97 -7.05 -8.76
C LEU A 46 -2.83 -7.92 -7.50
N GLN A 47 -3.92 -8.13 -6.77
CA GLN A 47 -3.98 -8.96 -5.57
C GLN A 47 -3.54 -10.41 -5.86
N LEU A 48 -4.06 -11.02 -6.92
CA LEU A 48 -3.71 -12.40 -7.28
C LEU A 48 -2.21 -12.55 -7.56
N HIS A 49 -1.63 -11.66 -8.37
CA HIS A 49 -0.21 -11.76 -8.71
C HIS A 49 0.70 -11.43 -7.54
N LEU A 50 0.37 -10.39 -6.77
CA LEU A 50 1.16 -10.01 -5.60
C LEU A 50 1.14 -11.10 -4.53
N SER A 51 -0.04 -11.62 -4.20
CA SER A 51 -0.18 -12.67 -3.19
C SER A 51 0.59 -13.94 -3.56
N LYS A 52 0.63 -14.31 -4.84
CA LYS A 52 1.42 -15.46 -5.30
C LYS A 52 2.91 -15.26 -5.04
N ILE A 53 3.46 -14.09 -5.38
CA ILE A 53 4.89 -13.80 -5.17
C ILE A 53 5.22 -13.72 -3.68
N ILE A 54 4.34 -13.10 -2.87
CA ILE A 54 4.48 -13.03 -1.42
C ILE A 54 4.49 -14.44 -0.81
N LEU A 55 3.59 -15.32 -1.23
CA LEU A 55 3.55 -16.69 -0.74
C LEU A 55 4.85 -17.44 -1.08
N ASP A 56 5.28 -17.35 -2.34
CA ASP A 56 6.48 -18.04 -2.82
C ASP A 56 7.75 -17.56 -2.08
N LEU A 57 7.94 -16.24 -1.98
CA LEU A 57 9.08 -15.67 -1.26
C LEU A 57 8.96 -15.92 0.25
N GLY A 58 7.76 -15.81 0.81
CA GLY A 58 7.50 -16.04 2.22
C GLY A 58 7.92 -17.41 2.69
N ILE A 59 7.57 -18.45 1.92
CA ILE A 59 8.00 -19.84 2.19
C ILE A 59 9.53 -19.96 2.17
N LEU A 60 10.21 -19.27 1.25
CA LEU A 60 11.69 -19.29 1.18
C LEU A 60 12.35 -18.54 2.36
N TYR A 61 11.63 -17.62 3.00
CA TYR A 61 12.13 -16.86 4.15
C TYR A 61 11.86 -17.55 5.50
N CYS A 62 11.08 -18.65 5.52
CA CYS A 62 10.94 -19.53 6.69
C CYS A 62 12.19 -20.41 6.84
N VAL A 63 13.20 -19.91 7.53
CA VAL A 63 14.53 -20.54 7.66
C VAL A 63 14.82 -21.07 9.07
N LEU A 64 14.02 -20.70 10.06
CA LEU A 64 14.17 -21.19 11.43
C LEU A 64 13.25 -22.41 11.67
N PRO A 65 13.62 -23.31 12.61
CA PRO A 65 12.81 -24.47 12.92
C PRO A 65 11.38 -24.10 13.34
N GLY A 66 10.40 -24.78 12.74
CA GLY A 66 8.98 -24.63 13.08
C GLY A 66 8.29 -23.41 12.46
N GLU A 67 8.99 -22.61 11.65
CA GLU A 67 8.35 -21.50 10.96
C GLU A 67 7.42 -21.96 9.85
N GLN A 68 6.31 -21.23 9.72
CA GLN A 68 5.34 -21.38 8.65
C GLN A 68 5.05 -20.00 8.06
N PHE A 69 4.71 -20.00 6.77
CA PHE A 69 4.22 -18.82 6.09
C PHE A 69 2.75 -19.01 5.77
N GLU A 70 1.93 -18.04 6.16
CA GLU A 70 0.48 -18.05 5.93
C GLU A 70 0.08 -16.84 5.09
N ILE A 71 -0.95 -17.03 4.28
CA ILE A 71 -1.55 -15.95 3.49
C ILE A 71 -3.07 -16.08 3.50
N GLU A 72 -3.76 -14.97 3.73
CA GLU A 72 -5.23 -14.87 3.71
C GLU A 72 -5.62 -13.74 2.76
N LEU A 73 -6.45 -14.06 1.77
CA LEU A 73 -6.99 -13.09 0.81
C LEU A 73 -8.37 -12.66 1.25
N VAL A 74 -8.67 -11.35 1.16
CA VAL A 74 -10.00 -10.81 1.47
C VAL A 74 -10.43 -11.22 2.88
N ALA A 75 -9.62 -10.83 3.86
CA ALA A 75 -9.86 -11.15 5.26
C ALA A 75 -10.81 -10.14 5.89
N ASN A 76 -11.80 -10.63 6.65
CA ASN A 76 -12.62 -9.78 7.50
C ASN A 76 -12.01 -9.72 8.91
N ARG A 77 -11.71 -8.52 9.38
CA ARG A 77 -11.27 -8.23 10.75
C ARG A 77 -12.20 -7.17 11.34
N GLY A 78 -13.12 -7.61 12.20
CA GLY A 78 -14.23 -6.78 12.67
C GLY A 78 -15.07 -6.25 11.50
N ASN A 79 -15.19 -4.92 11.40
CA ASN A 79 -15.91 -4.24 10.32
C ASN A 79 -15.02 -3.86 9.13
N MET A 80 -13.78 -4.32 9.11
CA MET A 80 -12.82 -4.03 8.05
C MET A 80 -12.56 -5.25 7.19
N ARG A 81 -12.62 -5.03 5.89
CA ARG A 81 -12.09 -5.95 4.88
C ARG A 81 -10.68 -5.49 4.55
N ILE A 82 -9.72 -6.40 4.66
CA ILE A 82 -8.31 -6.21 4.32
C ILE A 82 -8.03 -7.05 3.08
N ASP A 83 -7.37 -6.47 2.07
CA ASP A 83 -7.13 -7.19 0.82
C ASP A 83 -6.20 -8.39 1.00
N LEU A 84 -5.14 -8.24 1.78
CA LEU A 84 -4.16 -9.29 1.98
C LEU A 84 -3.61 -9.26 3.41
N ILE A 85 -3.63 -10.41 4.07
CA ILE A 85 -2.88 -10.66 5.30
C ILE A 85 -1.83 -11.72 5.01
N CYS A 86 -0.62 -11.54 5.52
CA CYS A 86 0.39 -12.59 5.54
C CYS A 86 1.08 -12.67 6.90
N LYS A 87 1.62 -13.85 7.21
CA LYS A 87 2.35 -14.11 8.46
C LYS A 87 3.59 -14.95 8.20
N LEU A 88 4.64 -14.68 8.95
CA LEU A 88 5.88 -15.45 8.99
C LEU A 88 6.24 -15.69 10.46
N GLY A 89 6.11 -16.93 10.92
CA GLY A 89 6.29 -17.24 12.34
C GLY A 89 5.35 -16.41 13.22
N THR A 90 5.90 -15.56 14.09
CA THR A 90 5.11 -14.67 14.96
C THR A 90 4.80 -13.31 14.34
N ALA A 91 5.43 -12.95 13.22
CA ALA A 91 5.21 -11.66 12.56
C ALA A 91 4.01 -11.70 11.63
N SER A 92 3.31 -10.58 11.53
CA SER A 92 2.08 -10.43 10.76
C SER A 92 2.03 -9.10 10.02
N ALA A 93 1.41 -9.12 8.84
CA ALA A 93 1.24 -7.93 8.02
C ALA A 93 -0.19 -7.82 7.47
N ALA A 94 -0.70 -6.59 7.43
CA ALA A 94 -1.91 -6.21 6.70
C ALA A 94 -1.54 -5.33 5.51
N ILE A 95 -2.08 -5.66 4.33
CA ILE A 95 -1.80 -4.97 3.08
C ILE A 95 -3.12 -4.58 2.41
N GLU A 96 -3.31 -3.29 2.16
CA GLU A 96 -4.41 -2.79 1.34
C GLU A 96 -3.91 -2.39 -0.05
N LEU A 97 -4.70 -2.70 -1.07
CA LEU A 97 -4.38 -2.45 -2.46
C LEU A 97 -5.33 -1.43 -3.08
N LYS A 98 -4.80 -0.68 -4.04
CA LYS A 98 -5.58 0.11 -5.00
C LYS A 98 -5.04 -0.06 -6.41
N CYS A 99 -5.95 -0.18 -7.37
CA CYS A 99 -5.58 -0.15 -8.79
C CYS A 99 -6.44 0.85 -9.56
N PHE A 100 -5.86 2.00 -9.89
CA PHE A 100 -6.55 3.06 -10.63
C PHE A 100 -6.18 3.01 -12.11
N ARG A 101 -7.08 2.47 -12.93
CA ARG A 101 -6.88 2.40 -14.38
C ARG A 101 -7.41 3.66 -15.05
N LYS A 102 -6.62 4.25 -15.96
CA LYS A 102 -7.02 5.36 -16.82
C LYS A 102 -8.28 5.02 -17.62
N ALA A 103 -8.38 3.78 -18.10
CA ALA A 103 -9.52 3.27 -18.86
C ALA A 103 -10.85 3.25 -18.07
N SER A 104 -10.82 3.29 -16.74
CA SER A 104 -12.03 3.19 -15.91
C SER A 104 -12.79 4.51 -15.75
N ASN A 105 -12.30 5.63 -16.31
CA ASN A 105 -12.91 6.98 -16.26
C ASN A 105 -13.45 7.37 -14.86
N ARG A 106 -12.68 7.08 -13.82
CA ARG A 106 -13.09 7.21 -12.43
C ARG A 106 -13.04 8.67 -11.96
N ALA A 107 -13.85 8.98 -10.95
CA ALA A 107 -13.81 10.27 -10.26
C ALA A 107 -12.57 10.35 -9.37
N LYS A 108 -11.49 10.93 -9.91
CA LYS A 108 -10.15 10.95 -9.32
C LYS A 108 -10.09 11.49 -7.88
N ASP A 109 -10.90 12.50 -7.57
CA ASP A 109 -10.99 13.07 -6.22
C ASP A 109 -11.55 12.06 -5.21
N LEU A 110 -12.55 11.28 -5.61
CA LEU A 110 -13.15 10.25 -4.76
C LEU A 110 -12.22 9.04 -4.60
N ASP A 111 -11.51 8.66 -5.67
CA ASP A 111 -10.48 7.61 -5.61
C ASP A 111 -9.35 7.99 -4.65
N SER A 112 -8.92 9.26 -4.71
CA SER A 112 -7.88 9.79 -3.82
C SER A 112 -8.34 9.80 -2.37
N TYR A 113 -9.57 10.23 -2.10
CA TYR A 113 -10.17 10.13 -0.76
C TYR A 113 -10.25 8.68 -0.26
N ASP A 114 -10.69 7.74 -1.10
CA ASP A 114 -10.81 6.32 -0.71
C ASP A 114 -9.44 5.72 -0.39
N ALA A 115 -8.40 6.05 -1.16
CA ALA A 115 -7.01 5.65 -0.85
C ALA A 115 -6.55 6.19 0.51
N LEU A 116 -6.74 7.48 0.78
CA LEU A 116 -6.38 8.10 2.06
C LEU A 116 -7.16 7.49 3.23
N LYS A 117 -8.44 7.22 3.04
CA LYS A 117 -9.27 6.54 4.04
C LYS A 117 -8.73 5.15 4.36
N ASP A 118 -8.25 4.41 3.37
CA ASP A 118 -7.67 3.10 3.60
C ASP A 118 -6.32 3.16 4.31
N VAL A 119 -5.47 4.15 4.00
CA VAL A 119 -4.25 4.43 4.79
C VAL A 119 -4.61 4.72 6.26
N GLN A 120 -5.59 5.59 6.51
CA GLN A 120 -6.06 5.87 7.87
C GLN A 120 -6.54 4.59 8.56
N ARG A 121 -7.34 3.77 7.87
CA ARG A 121 -7.85 2.50 8.41
C ARG A 121 -6.71 1.57 8.80
N LEU A 122 -5.70 1.39 7.95
CA LEU A 122 -4.54 0.56 8.25
C LEU A 122 -3.80 1.03 9.51
N GLN A 123 -3.63 2.34 9.72
CA GLN A 123 -2.97 2.89 10.91
C GLN A 123 -3.71 2.54 12.23
N HIS A 124 -4.97 2.10 12.17
CA HIS A 124 -5.75 1.71 13.35
C HIS A 124 -5.70 0.21 13.65
N LEU A 125 -5.01 -0.59 12.84
CA LEU A 125 -4.84 -2.02 13.05
C LEU A 125 -3.62 -2.29 13.94
N GLU A 126 -3.83 -2.25 15.25
CA GLU A 126 -2.76 -2.43 16.25
C GLU A 126 -2.29 -3.88 16.36
N GLU A 127 -3.07 -4.84 15.87
CA GLU A 127 -2.77 -6.27 15.95
C GLU A 127 -1.75 -6.77 14.92
N PHE A 128 -1.39 -5.94 13.92
CA PHE A 128 -0.38 -6.27 12.92
C PHE A 128 0.92 -5.52 13.17
N ASP A 129 2.03 -6.24 13.04
CA ASP A 129 3.37 -5.68 13.10
C ASP A 129 3.61 -4.75 11.92
N LEU A 130 3.27 -5.22 10.71
CA LEU A 130 3.43 -4.46 9.48
C LEU A 130 2.10 -4.02 8.87
N LYS A 131 2.05 -2.79 8.35
CA LYS A 131 0.85 -2.22 7.71
C LYS A 131 1.25 -1.51 6.42
N LYS A 132 0.90 -2.06 5.26
CA LYS A 132 1.32 -1.51 3.96
C LYS A 132 0.12 -1.11 3.12
N PHE A 133 0.21 0.04 2.46
CA PHE A 133 -0.71 0.45 1.42
C PHE A 133 0.01 0.51 0.09
N ILE A 134 -0.55 -0.12 -0.95
CA ILE A 134 0.03 -0.13 -2.29
C ILE A 134 -1.01 0.31 -3.31
N CYS A 135 -0.74 1.41 -3.99
CA CYS A 135 -1.55 1.89 -5.10
C CYS A 135 -0.78 1.81 -6.42
N LEU A 136 -1.36 1.13 -7.41
CA LEU A 136 -0.84 1.04 -8.77
C LEU A 136 -1.74 1.80 -9.75
N THR A 137 -1.16 2.58 -10.65
CA THR A 137 -1.94 3.30 -11.68
C THR A 137 -1.15 3.48 -12.98
N ASP A 138 -1.86 3.53 -14.11
CA ASP A 138 -1.36 3.98 -15.42
C ASP A 138 -1.85 5.40 -15.76
N ASN A 139 -2.29 6.15 -14.74
CA ASN A 139 -2.85 7.48 -14.89
C ASN A 139 -1.95 8.52 -14.22
N ASP A 140 -1.22 9.26 -15.05
CA ASP A 140 -0.35 10.40 -14.70
C ASP A 140 -1.02 11.44 -13.79
N TYR A 141 -2.35 11.48 -13.77
CA TYR A 141 -3.09 12.42 -12.94
C TYR A 141 -2.71 12.32 -11.45
N TYR A 142 -2.65 11.11 -10.90
CA TYR A 142 -2.43 10.91 -9.46
C TYR A 142 -1.04 11.38 -9.00
N PRO A 143 0.08 10.97 -9.64
CA PRO A 143 1.40 11.42 -9.22
C PRO A 143 1.71 12.88 -9.57
N TYR A 144 1.20 13.41 -10.70
CA TYR A 144 1.70 14.68 -11.25
C TYR A 144 0.74 15.85 -11.17
N THR A 145 -0.56 15.63 -11.02
CA THR A 145 -1.53 16.74 -11.06
C THR A 145 -1.70 17.38 -9.68
N GLU A 146 -1.52 18.70 -9.61
CA GLU A 146 -1.96 19.49 -8.47
C GLU A 146 -3.49 19.59 -8.50
N GLN A 147 -4.16 18.89 -7.58
CA GLN A 147 -5.61 18.97 -7.48
C GLN A 147 -6.03 20.36 -6.98
N THR A 148 -7.01 20.95 -7.66
CA THR A 148 -7.59 22.25 -7.31
C THR A 148 -9.05 22.10 -6.92
N GLY A 149 -9.66 23.17 -6.42
CA GLY A 149 -11.07 23.17 -6.02
C GLY A 149 -11.36 22.20 -4.87
N LEU A 150 -12.39 21.37 -5.03
CA LEU A 150 -12.91 20.52 -3.97
C LEU A 150 -11.97 19.34 -3.62
N GLY A 151 -11.13 18.89 -4.56
CA GLY A 151 -10.17 17.80 -4.40
C GLY A 151 -8.85 18.17 -3.73
N LYS A 152 -8.53 19.47 -3.60
CA LYS A 152 -7.21 19.96 -3.15
C LYS A 152 -6.69 19.28 -1.86
N ASN A 153 -7.60 19.02 -0.90
CA ASN A 153 -7.22 18.51 0.40
C ASN A 153 -6.97 17.00 0.42
N VAL A 154 -7.37 16.26 -0.61
CA VAL A 154 -7.24 14.80 -0.68
C VAL A 154 -6.29 14.34 -1.77
N SER A 155 -5.42 15.21 -2.26
CA SER A 155 -4.49 14.91 -3.35
C SER A 155 -3.51 13.80 -3.02
N LEU A 156 -3.27 12.92 -3.99
CA LEU A 156 -2.18 11.95 -3.93
C LEU A 156 -0.92 12.43 -4.65
N LYS A 157 -0.80 13.70 -5.04
CA LYS A 157 0.35 14.18 -5.81
C LYS A 157 1.68 13.81 -5.16
N ASN A 158 2.68 13.50 -5.98
CA ASN A 158 4.03 13.23 -5.52
C ASN A 158 4.58 14.37 -4.64
N GLY A 159 5.16 14.01 -3.50
CA GLY A 159 5.65 14.93 -2.48
C GLY A 159 4.56 15.52 -1.57
N LYS A 160 3.29 15.16 -1.75
CA LYS A 160 2.22 15.58 -0.82
C LYS A 160 2.41 14.92 0.53
N THR A 161 2.46 15.71 1.60
CA THR A 161 2.54 15.21 2.97
C THR A 161 1.21 15.39 3.70
N TYR A 162 0.86 14.40 4.50
CA TYR A 162 -0.26 14.40 5.43
C TYR A 162 0.29 14.29 6.84
N PRO A 163 0.18 15.34 7.67
CA PRO A 163 0.65 15.31 9.05
C PRO A 163 -0.30 14.50 9.95
N ALA A 164 0.27 13.89 10.99
CA ALA A 164 -0.49 13.27 12.07
C ALA A 164 -1.40 14.30 12.75
N ASP A 165 -2.54 13.82 13.26
CA ASP A 165 -3.44 14.59 14.12
C ASP A 165 -4.04 15.87 13.53
N ILE A 166 -3.95 16.04 12.22
CA ILE A 166 -4.62 17.13 11.49
C ILE A 166 -5.80 16.56 10.70
N ASP A 167 -6.96 17.17 10.88
CA ASP A 167 -8.15 16.83 10.12
C ASP A 167 -8.01 17.26 8.66
N ILE A 168 -8.09 16.28 7.78
CA ILE A 168 -8.17 16.45 6.34
C ILE A 168 -9.64 16.43 5.94
N VAL A 169 -10.20 17.63 5.78
CA VAL A 169 -11.61 17.79 5.39
C VAL A 169 -11.69 17.89 3.86
N PRO A 170 -12.36 16.95 3.17
CA PRO A 170 -12.54 17.07 1.72
C PRO A 170 -13.37 18.31 1.39
N GLY A 171 -13.05 19.01 0.29
CA GLY A 171 -13.69 20.30 -0.03
C GLY A 171 -15.20 20.21 -0.32
N TRP A 172 -15.70 18.99 -0.57
CA TRP A 172 -17.11 18.66 -0.76
C TRP A 172 -17.84 18.20 0.52
N ALA A 173 -17.16 18.11 1.67
CA ALA A 173 -17.79 17.77 2.94
C ALA A 173 -19.00 18.67 3.19
N ASN A 174 -20.13 18.07 3.59
CA ASN A 174 -21.43 18.74 3.81
C ASN A 174 -22.04 19.46 2.59
N LYS A 175 -21.39 19.42 1.42
CA LYS A 175 -21.92 20.00 0.17
C LYS A 175 -22.55 18.94 -0.71
N TRP A 176 -21.98 17.74 -0.72
CA TRP A 176 -22.46 16.61 -1.51
C TRP A 176 -23.05 15.55 -0.57
N LYS A 177 -24.22 14.99 -0.92
CA LYS A 177 -24.81 13.84 -0.21
C LYS A 177 -24.10 12.54 -0.61
N VAL A 178 -22.82 12.41 -0.25
CA VAL A 178 -21.98 11.24 -0.56
C VAL A 178 -21.37 10.66 0.71
N LYS A 179 -21.20 9.33 0.78
CA LYS A 179 -20.58 8.62 1.93
C LYS A 179 -19.09 8.96 2.18
N ARG A 180 -18.53 9.90 1.43
CA ARG A 180 -17.11 10.30 1.38
C ARG A 180 -16.92 11.71 1.93
N ASP A 181 -17.70 12.08 2.93
CA ASP A 181 -17.82 13.44 3.46
C ASP A 181 -17.19 13.61 4.83
N ARG A 182 -16.59 12.55 5.38
CA ARG A 182 -16.00 12.56 6.72
C ARG A 182 -14.58 13.13 6.69
N PRO A 183 -14.20 13.92 7.70
CA PRO A 183 -12.80 14.26 7.91
C PRO A 183 -11.96 12.99 8.06
N LEU A 184 -10.78 13.00 7.45
CA LEU A 184 -9.76 11.98 7.67
C LEU A 184 -8.76 12.50 8.68
N ARG A 185 -8.33 11.67 9.63
CA ARG A 185 -7.32 12.00 10.62
C ARG A 185 -6.38 10.83 10.79
N PHE A 186 -5.10 11.07 10.51
CA PHE A 186 -4.06 10.06 10.59
C PHE A 186 -3.44 10.04 11.97
N LYS A 187 -3.19 8.84 12.51
CA LYS A 187 -2.37 8.67 13.73
C LYS A 187 -0.91 9.02 13.46
N LYS A 188 -0.46 8.90 12.20
CA LYS A 188 0.93 9.17 11.81
C LYS A 188 1.02 9.93 10.51
N SER A 189 2.03 10.78 10.44
CA SER A 189 2.38 11.51 9.24
C SER A 189 2.90 10.57 8.16
N PHE A 190 2.57 10.84 6.90
CA PHE A 190 3.18 10.14 5.76
C PHE A 190 3.27 11.09 4.57
N SER A 191 4.08 10.71 3.57
CA SER A 191 4.17 11.42 2.30
C SER A 191 3.84 10.50 1.14
N CYS A 192 3.17 11.04 0.13
CA CYS A 192 2.94 10.38 -1.14
C CYS A 192 4.21 10.44 -1.99
N ASN A 193 5.00 9.37 -1.97
CA ASN A 193 6.19 9.23 -2.82
C ASN A 193 5.88 8.21 -3.91
N TRP A 194 5.87 8.65 -5.16
CA TRP A 194 5.56 7.81 -6.31
C TRP A 194 6.83 7.35 -7.02
N ASP A 195 6.91 6.04 -7.26
CA ASP A 195 7.85 5.45 -8.19
C ASP A 195 7.17 5.30 -9.55
N SER A 196 7.84 5.75 -10.62
CA SER A 196 7.27 5.78 -11.96
C SER A 196 8.22 5.16 -12.98
N ASP A 197 7.71 4.23 -13.79
CA ASP A 197 8.47 3.58 -14.85
C ASP A 197 7.52 3.13 -15.98
N SER A 198 7.93 3.37 -17.22
CA SER A 198 7.27 2.84 -18.42
C SER A 198 5.75 3.07 -18.49
N GLY A 199 5.29 4.24 -18.01
CA GLY A 199 3.87 4.64 -18.01
C GLY A 199 3.04 4.07 -16.85
N TRP A 200 3.69 3.45 -15.86
CA TRP A 200 3.08 2.99 -14.62
C TRP A 200 3.64 3.75 -13.44
N HIS A 201 2.80 3.92 -12.41
CA HIS A 201 3.13 4.61 -11.18
C HIS A 201 2.70 3.77 -9.98
N SER A 202 3.58 3.70 -8.99
CA SER A 202 3.36 3.03 -7.72
C SER A 202 3.47 4.02 -6.58
N LEU A 203 2.50 4.00 -5.67
CA LEU A 203 2.59 4.61 -4.36
C LEU A 203 2.62 3.49 -3.32
N PHE A 204 3.74 3.40 -2.60
CA PHE A 204 3.94 2.42 -1.52
C PHE A 204 4.08 3.18 -0.20
N ILE A 205 3.22 2.89 0.77
CA ILE A 205 3.19 3.58 2.07
C ILE A 205 3.31 2.56 3.20
N ASP A 206 4.25 2.80 4.09
CA ASP A 206 4.32 2.17 5.41
C ASP A 206 3.38 2.92 6.37
N ALA A 207 2.31 2.27 6.79
CA ALA A 207 1.30 2.82 7.70
C ALA A 207 1.60 2.51 9.17
N GLU A 208 2.86 2.24 9.50
CA GLU A 208 3.32 1.88 10.84
C GLU A 208 3.81 3.11 11.63
N SER A 209 3.71 3.04 12.95
CA SER A 209 4.92 2.84 13.76
C SER A 209 6.22 3.64 13.47
N ALA A 210 6.27 4.93 13.15
CA ALA A 210 7.48 5.69 13.50
C ALA A 210 7.67 5.55 15.03
N GLY A 211 8.65 4.74 15.42
CA GLY A 211 9.06 4.56 16.82
C GLY A 211 9.65 5.83 17.40
#